data_AF-A0A1V3MXH5-F1
#
_entry.id   AF-A0A1V3MXH5-F1
#
_cell.length_a   1.000
_cell.length_b   1.000
_cell.length_c   1.000
_cell.angle_alpha   90.00
_cell.angle_beta   90.00
_cell.angle_gamma   90.00
#
_symmetry.space_group_name_H-M   'P 1'
#
loop_
_entity.id
_entity.type
_entity.pdbx_description
1 polymer ?
#
loop_
_entity_poly.entity_id
_entity_poly.type
_entity_poly.pdbx_seq_one_letter_code
_entity_poly.pdbx_strand_id
1 'polypeptide(L)'
;MSSILKRIKIVSEKEGISVSALEASIGASKGVFTRALANNTDVQAKWLVNLAEKYPKYSSEWLLRGEGEMLKPVLVKEDEETYLTPELERITNGEINTLKQLIASQNITIKSQEKTIMSLERLLSSLEHEIESLRK
;
A
#
# COMPACT_ATOMS: atom_id res chain seq x y z
N MET A 1 -0.52 21.13 2.28
CA MET A 1 0.11 20.52 1.08
C MET A 1 1.62 20.41 1.29
N SER A 2 2.21 19.25 1.01
CA SER A 2 3.67 19.13 0.93
C SER A 2 4.15 19.78 -0.37
N SER A 3 5.15 20.66 -0.32
CA SER A 3 5.74 21.21 -1.54
C SER A 3 6.57 20.15 -2.24
N ILE A 4 6.74 20.28 -3.55
CA ILE A 4 7.59 19.38 -4.35
C ILE A 4 8.99 19.26 -3.76
N LEU A 5 9.53 20.35 -3.21
CA LEU A 5 10.83 20.38 -2.55
C LEU A 5 10.89 19.48 -1.32
N LYS A 6 9.83 19.45 -0.51
CA LYS A 6 9.75 18.53 0.64
C LYS A 6 9.81 17.07 0.17
N ARG A 7 9.19 16.74 -0.96
CA ARG A 7 9.27 15.39 -1.55
C ARG A 7 10.64 15.07 -2.13
N ILE A 8 11.33 16.04 -2.74
CA ILE A 8 12.74 15.90 -3.15
C ILE A 8 13.63 15.63 -1.93
N LYS A 9 13.38 16.29 -0.79
CA LYS A 9 14.09 16.02 0.47
C LYS A 9 13.86 14.58 0.94
N ILE A 10 12.61 14.09 0.90
CA ILE A 10 12.29 12.70 1.22
C ILE A 10 13.04 11.73 0.30
N VAL A 11 13.14 12.02 -1.00
CA VAL A 11 13.94 11.21 -1.93
C VAL A 11 15.40 11.15 -1.48
N SER A 12 16.02 12.28 -1.14
CA SER A 12 17.41 12.28 -0.63
C SER A 12 17.58 11.44 0.64
N GLU A 13 16.63 11.54 1.57
CA GLU A 13 16.62 10.79 2.84
C GLU A 13 16.49 9.28 2.58
N LYS A 14 15.65 8.87 1.62
CA LYS A 14 15.44 7.47 1.24
C LYS A 14 16.61 6.87 0.47
N GLU A 15 17.32 7.67 -0.32
CA GLU A 15 18.59 7.25 -0.93
C GLU A 15 19.77 7.26 0.06
N GLY A 16 19.60 7.78 1.28
CA GLY A 16 20.68 7.90 2.26
C GLY A 16 21.75 8.91 1.87
N ILE A 17 21.42 9.89 1.02
CA ILE A 17 22.35 10.91 0.54
C ILE A 17 21.92 12.31 0.98
N SER A 18 22.87 13.24 1.07
CA SER A 18 22.54 14.64 1.31
C SER A 18 21.81 15.26 0.12
N VAL A 19 21.03 16.33 0.36
CA VAL A 19 20.39 17.11 -0.71
C VAL A 19 21.43 17.63 -1.72
N SER A 20 22.62 18.03 -1.26
CA SER A 20 23.70 18.46 -2.17
C SER A 20 24.29 17.33 -3.00
N ALA A 21 24.35 16.11 -2.46
CA ALA A 21 24.74 14.94 -3.24
C ALA A 21 23.66 14.57 -4.27
N LEU A 22 22.38 14.73 -3.91
CA LEU A 22 21.27 14.55 -4.84
C LEU A 22 21.35 15.55 -6.00
N GLU A 23 21.59 16.83 -5.73
CA GLU A 23 21.81 17.87 -6.74
C GLU A 23 22.93 17.46 -7.72
N ALA A 24 24.09 17.07 -7.19
CA ALA A 24 25.21 16.61 -8.01
C ALA A 24 24.85 15.38 -8.87
N SER A 25 24.09 14.44 -8.31
CA SER A 25 23.69 13.21 -9.01
C SER A 25 22.83 13.47 -10.25
N ILE A 26 22.03 14.55 -10.25
CA ILE A 26 21.15 14.95 -11.36
C ILE A 26 21.75 16.07 -12.24
N GLY A 27 23.01 16.45 -12.00
CA GLY A 27 23.71 17.49 -12.74
C GLY A 27 23.33 18.93 -12.36
N ALA A 28 22.69 19.12 -11.20
CA ALA A 28 22.38 20.44 -10.67
C ALA A 28 23.58 21.03 -9.92
N SER A 29 23.74 22.36 -9.98
CA SER A 29 24.72 23.05 -9.15
C SER A 29 24.40 22.91 -7.67
N LYS A 30 25.44 22.89 -6.84
CA LYS A 30 25.28 22.85 -5.38
C LYS A 30 24.40 24.01 -4.90
N GLY A 31 23.43 23.68 -4.08
CA GLY A 31 22.49 24.60 -3.46
C GLY A 31 21.25 24.94 -4.29
N VAL A 32 21.01 24.31 -5.46
CA VAL A 32 19.76 24.54 -6.23
C VAL A 32 18.53 24.15 -5.41
N PHE A 33 18.49 22.93 -4.87
CA PHE A 33 17.42 22.45 -4.00
C PHE A 33 17.58 22.97 -2.58
N THR A 34 18.82 23.08 -2.09
CA THR A 34 19.07 23.53 -0.71
C THR A 34 18.58 24.97 -0.50
N ARG A 35 18.87 25.88 -1.44
CA ARG A 35 18.36 27.27 -1.36
C ARG A 35 16.86 27.35 -1.58
N ALA A 36 16.33 26.58 -2.52
CA ALA A 36 14.90 26.52 -2.76
C ALA A 36 14.13 26.05 -1.51
N LEU A 37 14.65 25.02 -0.83
CA LEU A 37 14.11 24.53 0.44
C LEU A 37 14.18 25.57 1.56
N ALA A 38 15.34 26.23 1.72
CA ALA A 38 15.55 27.21 2.78
C ALA A 38 14.70 28.48 2.60
N ASN A 39 14.57 28.94 1.36
CA ASN A 39 13.87 30.18 1.02
C ASN A 39 12.41 29.96 0.58
N ASN A 40 11.96 28.70 0.54
CA ASN A 40 10.63 28.31 0.06
C ASN A 40 10.31 28.89 -1.34
N THR A 41 11.28 28.81 -2.26
CA THR A 41 11.17 29.29 -3.65
C THR A 41 11.09 28.15 -4.65
N ASP A 42 10.64 28.41 -5.86
CA ASP A 42 10.51 27.37 -6.90
C ASP A 42 11.87 26.86 -7.44
N VAL A 43 11.80 25.73 -8.14
CA VAL A 43 12.91 25.13 -8.89
C VAL A 43 12.52 24.96 -10.35
N GLN A 44 13.52 25.01 -11.23
CA GLN A 44 13.28 24.81 -12.66
C GLN A 44 12.86 23.36 -12.95
N ALA A 45 11.91 23.21 -13.87
CA ALA A 45 11.33 21.91 -14.25
C ALA A 45 12.37 20.88 -14.72
N LYS A 46 13.46 21.31 -15.37
CA LYS A 46 14.53 20.42 -15.82
C LYS A 46 15.11 19.54 -14.71
N TRP A 47 15.17 20.04 -13.48
CA TRP A 47 15.70 19.29 -12.36
C TRP A 47 14.75 18.18 -11.90
N LEU A 48 13.45 18.38 -12.08
CA LEU A 48 12.43 17.38 -11.80
C LEU A 48 12.49 16.25 -12.85
N VAL A 49 12.69 16.62 -14.12
CA VAL A 49 12.90 15.66 -15.22
C VAL A 49 14.14 14.81 -14.94
N ASN A 50 15.29 15.44 -14.71
CA ASN A 50 16.53 14.72 -14.40
C ASN A 50 16.40 13.84 -13.14
N LEU A 51 15.65 14.29 -12.13
CA LEU A 51 15.39 13.49 -10.93
C LEU A 51 14.55 12.24 -11.26
N ALA A 52 13.47 12.40 -12.03
CA ALA A 52 12.60 11.30 -12.43
C ALA A 52 13.33 10.28 -13.33
N GLU A 53 14.24 10.74 -14.20
CA GLU A 53 15.08 9.88 -15.04
C GLU A 53 16.14 9.13 -14.23
N LYS A 54 16.84 9.83 -13.32
CA LYS A 54 17.91 9.26 -12.49
C LYS A 54 17.37 8.29 -11.44
N TYR A 55 16.18 8.54 -10.91
CA TYR A 55 15.56 7.74 -9.85
C TYR A 55 14.18 7.21 -10.29
N PRO A 56 14.13 6.30 -11.29
CA PRO A 56 12.89 5.87 -11.92
C PRO A 56 11.95 5.08 -11.00
N LYS A 57 12.47 4.57 -9.88
CA LYS A 57 11.71 3.85 -8.84
C LYS A 57 10.72 4.73 -8.09
N TYR A 58 10.89 6.05 -8.10
CA TYR A 58 9.93 6.97 -7.51
C TYR A 58 8.84 7.33 -8.51
N SER A 59 7.61 7.44 -8.01
CA SER A 59 6.46 7.82 -8.82
C SER A 59 6.50 9.31 -9.15
N SER A 60 6.44 9.64 -10.44
CA SER A 60 6.31 11.04 -10.91
C SER A 60 5.01 11.67 -10.43
N GLU A 61 3.96 10.86 -10.32
CA GLU A 61 2.65 11.23 -9.77
C GLU A 61 2.79 11.79 -8.36
N TRP A 62 3.38 10.98 -7.48
CA TRP A 62 3.65 11.33 -6.11
C TRP A 62 4.61 12.51 -6.01
N LEU A 63 5.67 12.53 -6.83
CA LEU A 63 6.65 13.62 -6.82
C LEU A 63 6.00 14.96 -7.20
N LEU A 64 5.15 15.00 -8.21
CA LEU A 64 4.57 16.26 -8.73
C LEU A 64 3.31 16.68 -7.95
N ARG A 65 2.37 15.75 -7.74
CA ARG A 65 1.07 16.05 -7.13
C ARG A 65 1.02 15.74 -5.63
N GLY A 66 1.91 14.88 -5.14
CA GLY A 66 1.84 14.39 -3.75
C GLY A 66 0.74 13.36 -3.55
N GLU A 67 0.24 12.77 -4.64
CA GLU A 67 -0.85 11.80 -4.66
C GLU A 67 -0.31 10.40 -4.98
N GLY A 68 -0.98 9.38 -4.44
CA GLY A 68 -0.59 7.98 -4.64
C GLY A 68 0.67 7.56 -3.88
N GLU A 69 1.20 6.40 -4.27
CA GLU A 69 2.37 5.80 -3.63
C GLU A 69 3.69 6.42 -4.08
N MET A 70 4.62 6.57 -3.13
CA MET A 70 5.94 7.15 -3.38
C MET A 70 6.78 6.30 -4.34
N LEU A 71 6.77 4.99 -4.14
CA LEU A 71 7.51 4.04 -4.97
C LEU A 71 6.58 3.47 -6.03
N LYS A 72 7.07 3.37 -7.26
CA LYS A 72 6.36 2.61 -8.28
C LYS A 72 6.36 1.13 -7.87
N PRO A 73 5.26 0.41 -8.13
CA PRO A 73 5.27 -1.04 -7.99
C PRO A 73 6.40 -1.58 -8.87
N VAL A 74 7.07 -2.63 -8.40
CA VAL A 74 8.03 -3.38 -9.21
C VAL A 74 7.21 -4.09 -10.29
N LEU A 75 6.93 -3.38 -11.37
CA LEU A 75 6.48 -3.99 -12.60
C LEU A 75 7.68 -4.75 -13.13
N VAL A 76 7.68 -6.06 -12.94
CA VAL A 76 8.56 -6.97 -13.67
C VAL A 76 8.37 -6.59 -15.13
N LYS A 77 9.43 -6.10 -15.79
CA LYS A 77 9.33 -5.55 -17.14
C LYS A 77 8.79 -6.64 -18.07
N GLU A 78 7.59 -6.44 -18.57
CA GLU A 78 6.98 -7.18 -19.69
C GLU A 78 7.65 -6.75 -21.02
N ASP A 79 8.98 -6.87 -21.11
CA ASP A 79 9.69 -6.79 -22.40
C ASP A 79 10.03 -8.19 -22.96
N GLU A 80 9.56 -9.25 -22.29
CA GLU A 80 9.41 -10.58 -22.87
C GLU A 80 7.98 -11.03 -22.61
N GLU A 81 7.30 -11.58 -23.62
CA GLU A 81 6.15 -12.46 -23.39
C GLU A 81 6.61 -13.55 -22.43
N THR A 82 6.42 -13.31 -21.13
CA THR A 82 6.84 -14.24 -20.09
C THR A 82 5.82 -15.35 -20.12
N TYR A 83 6.11 -16.41 -20.88
CA TYR A 83 5.42 -17.69 -20.72
C TYR A 83 5.52 -18.05 -19.24
N LEU A 84 4.41 -17.90 -18.52
CA LEU A 84 4.27 -18.47 -17.18
C LEU A 84 4.61 -19.95 -17.33
N THR A 85 5.68 -20.41 -16.67
CA THR A 85 6.00 -21.84 -16.70
C THR A 85 4.78 -22.59 -16.15
N PRO A 86 4.37 -23.73 -16.73
CA PRO A 86 3.19 -24.49 -16.30
C PRO A 86 3.16 -24.80 -14.79
N GLU A 87 4.33 -24.85 -14.15
CA GLU A 87 4.46 -25.09 -12.71
C GLU A 87 4.01 -23.89 -11.85
N LEU A 88 4.27 -22.66 -12.28
CA LEU A 88 3.82 -21.45 -11.58
C LEU A 88 2.30 -21.29 -11.68
N GLU A 89 1.69 -21.60 -12.83
CA GLU A 89 0.23 -21.65 -12.96
C GLU A 89 -0.37 -22.74 -12.07
N ARG A 90 0.28 -23.90 -11.99
CA ARG A 90 -0.19 -25.02 -11.15
C ARG A 90 -0.13 -24.69 -9.66
N ILE A 91 0.95 -24.06 -9.19
CA ILE A 91 1.09 -23.58 -7.81
C ILE A 91 0.02 -22.54 -7.51
N THR A 92 -0.13 -21.52 -8.36
CA THR A 92 -1.11 -20.45 -8.16
C THR A 92 -2.54 -20.98 -8.14
N ASN A 93 -2.88 -21.89 -9.05
CA ASN A 93 -4.20 -22.54 -9.06
C ASN A 93 -4.41 -23.45 -7.84
N GLY A 94 -3.35 -24.10 -7.35
CA GLY A 94 -3.37 -24.87 -6.11
C GLY A 94 -3.71 -24.00 -4.89
N GLU A 95 -3.01 -22.87 -4.74
CA GLU A 95 -3.26 -21.89 -3.67
C GLU A 95 -4.67 -21.29 -3.76
N ILE A 96 -5.13 -20.97 -4.96
CA ILE A 96 -6.50 -20.48 -5.16
C ILE A 96 -7.54 -21.54 -4.74
N ASN A 97 -7.30 -22.82 -5.05
CA ASN A 97 -8.23 -23.88 -4.69
C ASN A 97 -8.27 -24.13 -3.18
N THR A 98 -7.11 -24.16 -2.51
CA THR A 98 -7.06 -24.32 -1.05
C THR A 98 -7.74 -23.17 -0.34
N LEU A 99 -7.55 -21.92 -0.81
CA LEU A 99 -8.25 -20.76 -0.27
C LEU A 99 -9.77 -20.85 -0.48
N LYS A 100 -10.23 -21.30 -1.65
CA LYS A 100 -11.66 -21.53 -1.92
C LYS A 100 -12.25 -22.58 -0.98
N GLN A 101 -11.52 -23.68 -0.73
CA GLN A 101 -11.95 -24.71 0.20
C GLN A 101 -12.02 -24.18 1.64
N LEU A 102 -11.03 -23.39 2.06
CA LEU A 102 -11.00 -22.77 3.38
C LEU A 102 -12.20 -21.83 3.57
N ILE A 103 -12.49 -20.96 2.60
CA ILE A 103 -13.67 -20.08 2.62
C ILE A 103 -14.97 -20.89 2.71
N ALA A 104 -15.09 -21.98 1.93
CA ALA A 104 -16.27 -22.83 1.98
C ALA A 104 -16.46 -23.47 3.37
N SER A 105 -15.37 -23.97 3.98
CA SER A 105 -15.41 -24.54 5.33
C SER A 105 -15.79 -23.50 6.39
N GLN A 106 -15.22 -22.29 6.31
CA GLN A 106 -15.53 -21.19 7.22
C GLN A 106 -17.01 -20.79 7.13
N ASN A 107 -17.58 -20.73 5.91
CA ASN A 107 -19.00 -20.46 5.72
C ASN A 107 -19.91 -21.51 6.37
N ILE A 108 -19.50 -22.78 6.37
CA ILE A 108 -20.24 -23.84 7.08
C ILE A 108 -20.15 -23.62 8.60
N THR A 109 -18.96 -23.30 9.12
CA THR A 109 -18.78 -23.02 10.55
C THR A 109 -19.61 -21.82 11.01
N ILE A 110 -19.62 -20.73 10.24
CA ILE A 110 -20.42 -19.54 10.53
C ILE A 110 -21.90 -19.91 10.63
N LYS A 111 -22.45 -20.63 9.65
CA LYS A 111 -23.85 -21.10 9.67
C LYS A 111 -24.18 -21.97 10.89
N SER A 112 -23.23 -22.79 11.33
CA SER A 112 -23.41 -23.62 12.54
C SER A 112 -23.40 -22.76 13.81
N GLN A 113 -22.51 -21.78 13.87
CA GLN A 113 -22.43 -20.84 14.99
C GLN A 113 -23.69 -19.99 15.09
N GLU A 114 -24.22 -19.48 13.97
CA GLU A 114 -25.49 -18.75 13.92
C GLU A 114 -26.64 -19.55 14.53
N LYS A 115 -26.78 -20.84 14.16
CA LYS A 115 -27.80 -21.73 14.76
C LYS A 115 -27.62 -21.90 16.27
N THR A 116 -26.37 -21.99 16.71
CA THR A 116 -26.05 -22.14 18.15
C THR A 116 -26.45 -20.87 18.90
N ILE A 117 -26.08 -19.71 18.38
CA ILE A 117 -26.46 -18.40 18.93
C ILE A 117 -27.98 -18.30 19.04
N MET A 118 -28.72 -18.61 17.97
CA MET A 118 -30.20 -18.61 18.00
C MET A 118 -30.79 -19.51 19.09
N SER A 119 -30.18 -20.68 19.35
CA SER A 119 -30.65 -21.58 20.40
C SER A 119 -30.39 -21.04 21.79
N LEU A 120 -29.23 -20.42 22.01
CA LEU A 120 -28.84 -19.81 23.28
C LEU A 120 -29.71 -18.57 23.58
N GLU A 121 -29.99 -17.74 22.57
CA GLU A 121 -30.88 -16.59 22.69
C GLU A 121 -32.30 -17.01 23.13
N ARG A 122 -32.83 -18.11 22.58
CA ARG A 122 -34.13 -18.65 23.00
C ARG A 122 -34.11 -19.15 24.44
N LEU A 123 -33.04 -19.83 24.85
CA LEU A 123 -32.89 -20.32 26.22
C LEU A 123 -32.83 -19.16 27.21
N LEU A 124 -32.02 -18.13 26.92
CA LEU A 124 -31.95 -16.93 27.74
C LEU A 124 -33.33 -16.27 27.87
N SER A 125 -34.05 -16.10 26.77
CA SER A 125 -35.40 -15.54 26.79
C SER A 125 -36.38 -16.34 27.66
N SER A 126 -36.31 -17.68 27.63
CA SER A 126 -37.16 -18.53 28.47
C SER A 126 -36.83 -18.40 29.96
N LEU A 127 -35.53 -18.36 30.31
CA LEU A 127 -35.07 -18.21 31.69
C LEU A 127 -35.40 -16.81 32.24
N GLU A 128 -35.25 -15.78 31.42
CA GLU A 128 -35.67 -14.42 31.77
C GLU A 128 -37.16 -14.36 32.09
N HIS A 129 -37.99 -15.06 31.30
CA HIS A 129 -39.43 -15.13 31.54
C HIS A 129 -39.78 -15.91 32.83
N GLU A 130 -39.09 -17.02 33.10
CA GLU A 130 -39.26 -17.81 34.30
C GLU A 130 -38.88 -17.02 35.56
N ILE A 131 -37.73 -16.33 35.55
CA ILE A 131 -37.30 -15.45 36.64
C ILE A 131 -38.34 -14.35 36.90
N GLU A 132 -38.86 -13.73 35.85
CA GLU A 132 -39.90 -12.70 35.98
C GLU A 132 -41.21 -13.26 36.57
N SER A 133 -41.56 -14.49 36.23
CA SER A 133 -42.75 -15.17 36.79
C SER A 133 -42.61 -15.52 38.26
N LEU A 134 -41.40 -15.87 38.72
CA LEU A 134 -41.10 -16.19 40.12
C LEU A 134 -40.94 -14.96 41.02
N ARG A 135 -40.78 -13.77 40.42
CA ARG A 135 -40.68 -12.48 41.13
C ARG A 135 -42.04 -11.81 41.38
N LYS A 136 -43.14 -12.35 40.85
CA LYS A 136 -44.52 -11.90 41.08
C LYS A 136 -45.20 -12.74 42.15
#